data_AF-A0A653CSQ8-F1
#
_entry.id   AF-A0A653CSQ8-F1
#
_cell.length_a   1.000
_cell.length_b   1.000
_cell.length_c   1.000
_cell.angle_alpha   90.00
_cell.angle_beta   90.00
_cell.angle_gamma   90.00
#
_symmetry.space_group_name_H-M   'P 1'
#
loop_
_entity.id
_entity.type
_entity.pdbx_description
1 polymer ?
#
loop_
_entity_poly.entity_id
_entity_poly.type
_entity_poly.pdbx_seq_one_letter_code
_entity_poly.pdbx_strand_id
1 'polypeptide(L)' 'MDAVRSLLVQLGLDHLISRFEEHKINNLSVVKSLEISDIKELIQALGDRKKFISHVNSLNGTQNDVSMLQLFSF' A
#
# COMPACT_ATOMS: atom_id res chain seq x y z
N MET A 1 -12.36 -14.39 -2.29
CA MET A 1 -10.88 -14.31 -2.26
C MET A 1 -10.52 -12.93 -1.72
N ASP A 2 -9.69 -12.86 -0.67
CA ASP A 2 -9.24 -11.59 -0.09
C ASP A 2 -8.37 -10.85 -1.11
N ALA A 3 -8.95 -9.86 -1.79
CA ALA A 3 -8.26 -9.08 -2.82
C ALA A 3 -6.99 -8.39 -2.28
N VAL A 4 -6.99 -8.02 -1.00
CA VAL A 4 -5.79 -7.48 -0.30
C VAL A 4 -4.71 -8.54 -0.14
N ARG A 5 -5.06 -9.79 0.21
CA ARG A 5 -4.07 -10.87 0.28
C ARG A 5 -3.45 -11.15 -1.08
N SER A 6 -4.27 -11.22 -2.14
CA SER A 6 -3.76 -11.39 -3.51
C SER A 6 -2.80 -10.27 -3.89
N LEU A 7 -3.15 -9.01 -3.58
CA LEU A 7 -2.28 -7.86 -3.80
C LEU A 7 -0.93 -8.01 -3.07
N LEU A 8 -0.96 -8.35 -1.78
CA LEU A 8 0.26 -8.52 -0.99
C LEU A 8 1.13 -9.65 -1.54
N VAL A 9 0.55 -10.79 -1.92
CA VAL A 9 1.27 -11.90 -2.55
C VAL A 9 1.89 -11.48 -3.89
N GLN A 10 1.14 -10.77 -4.75
CA GLN A 10 1.66 -10.26 -6.02
C GLN A 10 2.85 -9.29 -5.84
N LEU A 11 2.86 -8.55 -4.73
CA LEU A 11 3.95 -7.66 -4.38
C LEU A 11 5.12 -8.35 -3.65
N GLY A 12 4.99 -9.64 -3.30
CA GLY A 12 5.97 -10.36 -2.47
C GLY A 12 5.98 -9.90 -1.00
N LEU A 13 4.84 -9.39 -0.54
CA LEU A 13 4.59 -8.86 0.81
C LEU A 13 3.68 -9.79 1.61
N ASP A 14 3.70 -11.09 1.31
CA ASP A 14 2.87 -12.10 1.97
C ASP A 14 3.10 -12.14 3.50
N HIS A 15 4.32 -11.85 3.94
CA HIS A 15 4.66 -11.71 5.35
C HIS A 15 3.91 -10.58 6.08
N LEU A 16 3.35 -9.60 5.35
CA LEU A 16 2.57 -8.50 5.91
C LEU A 16 1.07 -8.81 5.99
N ILE A 17 0.61 -9.95 5.45
CA ILE A 17 -0.81 -10.32 5.45
C ILE A 17 -1.39 -10.28 6.85
N SER A 18 -0.74 -10.94 7.82
CA SER A 18 -1.22 -10.97 9.21
C SER A 18 -1.38 -9.56 9.78
N ARG A 19 -0.44 -8.66 9.49
CA ARG A 19 -0.50 -7.28 9.97
C ARG A 19 -1.65 -6.50 9.36
N PHE A 20 -1.88 -6.67 8.06
CA PHE A 20 -3.02 -6.04 7.39
C PHE A 20 -4.34 -6.57 7.94
N GLU A 21 -4.43 -7.85 8.28
CA GLU A 21 -5.61 -8.44 8.90
C GLU A 21 -5.85 -7.96 10.33
N GLU A 22 -4.80 -7.83 11.15
CA GLU A 22 -4.86 -7.26 12.50
C GLU A 22 -5.42 -5.83 12.49
N HIS A 23 -5.03 -5.03 11.50
CA HIS A 23 -5.55 -3.67 11.29
C HIS A 23 -6.90 -3.63 10.56
N LYS A 24 -7.53 -4.79 10.33
CA LYS A 24 -8.82 -4.94 9.62
C LYS A 24 -8.80 -4.40 8.17
N ILE A 25 -7.64 -4.38 7.55
CA ILE A 25 -7.43 -3.97 6.16
C ILE A 25 -7.64 -5.20 5.27
N ASN A 26 -8.90 -5.55 5.04
CA ASN A 26 -9.30 -6.68 4.21
C ASN A 26 -9.93 -6.28 2.86
N ASN A 27 -10.05 -4.97 2.61
CA ASN A 27 -10.71 -4.44 1.41
C ASN A 27 -9.80 -3.49 0.64
N LEU A 28 -9.82 -3.57 -0.70
CA LEU A 28 -9.06 -2.66 -1.57
C LEU A 28 -9.47 -1.20 -1.42
N SER A 29 -10.73 -0.92 -1.07
CA SER A 29 -11.20 0.45 -0.81
C SER A 29 -10.48 1.08 0.39
N VAL A 30 -10.26 0.28 1.45
CA VAL A 30 -9.50 0.70 2.62
C VAL A 30 -8.04 0.91 2.23
N VAL A 31 -7.45 -0.04 1.49
CA VAL A 31 -6.07 0.08 0.98
C VAL A 31 -5.86 1.36 0.17
N LYS A 32 -6.82 1.74 -0.68
CA LYS A 32 -6.77 2.96 -1.50
C LYS A 32 -6.93 4.25 -0.70
N SER A 33 -7.53 4.15 0.49
CA SER A 33 -7.76 5.28 1.39
C SER A 33 -6.72 5.38 2.49
N LEU A 34 -5.75 4.46 2.55
CA LEU A 34 -4.67 4.50 3.53
C LEU A 34 -3.81 5.74 3.33
N GLU A 35 -3.58 6.46 4.42
CA GLU A 35 -2.65 7.57 4.39
C GLU A 35 -1.21 7.06 4.43
N ILE A 36 -0.26 7.90 4.01
CA ILE A 36 1.16 7.56 4.03
C ILE A 36 1.61 7.16 5.45
N SER A 37 1.05 7.79 6.48
CA SER A 37 1.32 7.48 7.88
C SER A 37 0.89 6.06 8.24
N ASP A 38 -0.30 5.64 7.84
CA ASP A 38 -0.78 4.27 8.07
C ASP A 38 0.09 3.25 7.34
N ILE A 39 0.46 3.56 6.08
CA ILE A 39 1.35 2.69 5.30
C ILE A 39 2.73 2.59 5.97
N LYS A 40 3.25 3.66 6.59
CA LYS A 40 4.51 3.61 7.35
C LYS A 40 4.41 2.72 8.59
N GLU A 41 3.26 2.70 9.26
CA GLU A 41 3.01 1.86 10.44
C GLU A 41 2.89 0.38 10.05
N LEU A 42 2.18 0.09 8.96
CA LEU A 42 2.00 -1.26 8.42
C LEU A 42 3.29 -1.80 7.80
N ILE A 43 3.98 -0.97 7.02
CA ILE A 43 5.14 -1.33 6.20
C ILE A 43 6.35 -0.52 6.65
N GLN A 44 7.09 -1.07 7.61
CA GLN A 44 8.29 -0.45 8.18
C GLN A 44 9.44 -0.40 7.17
N ALA A 45 9.60 -1.45 6.35
CA ALA A 45 10.64 -1.55 5.35
C ALA A 45 10.42 -0.53 4.22
N LEU A 46 11.40 0.35 4.01
CA LEU A 46 11.30 1.45 3.05
C LEU A 46 11.17 0.97 1.60
N GLY A 47 11.82 -0.15 1.25
CA GLY A 47 11.72 -0.77 -0.08
C GLY A 47 10.31 -1.29 -0.37
N ASP A 48 9.75 -2.06 0.56
CA ASP A 48 8.39 -2.61 0.47
C ASP A 48 7.34 -1.51 0.42
N ARG A 49 7.52 -0.47 1.24
CA ARG A 49 6.65 0.71 1.25
C ARG A 49 6.62 1.41 -0.11
N LYS A 50 7.78 1.62 -0.74
CA LYS A 50 7.84 2.23 -2.08
C LYS A 50 7.09 1.37 -3.10
N LYS A 51 7.27 0.05 -3.06
CA LYS A 51 6.61 -0.90 -3.96
C LYS A 51 5.09 -0.89 -3.79
N PHE A 52 4.62 -0.90 -2.54
CA PHE A 52 3.20 -0.85 -2.20
C PHE A 52 2.56 0.47 -2.63
N ILE A 53 3.14 1.61 -2.26
CA ILE A 53 2.62 2.94 -2.62
C ILE A 53 2.56 3.10 -4.14
N SER A 54 3.61 2.70 -4.86
CA SER A 54 3.62 2.77 -6.32
C SER A 54 2.48 1.96 -6.94
N HIS A 55 2.18 0.78 -6.40
CA HIS A 55 1.10 -0.06 -6.90
C HIS A 55 -0.28 0.51 -6.57
N VAL A 56 -0.51 0.96 -5.32
CA VAL A 56 -1.77 1.60 -4.90
C VAL A 56 -2.03 2.87 -5.72
N ASN A 57 -1.00 3.67 -5.99
CA ASN A 57 -1.11 4.86 -6.84
C ASN A 57 -1.39 4.49 -8.30
N SER A 58 -0.79 3.42 -8.84
CA SER A 58 -1.14 2.93 -10.18
C SER A 58 -2.60 2.48 -10.27
N LEU A 59 -3.18 1.95 -9.20
CA LEU A 59 -4.60 1.58 -9.13
C LEU A 59 -5.53 2.79 -8.94
N ASN A 60 -5.00 3.93 -8.47
CA ASN A 60 -5.70 5.20 -8.30
C ASN A 60 -5.41 6.20 -9.44
N GLY A 61 -4.49 5.87 -10.33
CA GLY A 61 -3.92 6.69 -11.41
C GLY A 61 -4.86 7.07 -12.55
N THR A 62 -6.17 7.12 -12.31
CA THR A 62 -7.06 7.98 -13.08
C THR A 62 -7.12 9.41 -12.50
N GLN A 63 -6.49 9.68 -11.34
CA GLN A 63 -6.43 11.02 -10.75
C GLN A 63 -5.05 11.33 -10.12
N ASN A 64 -4.39 12.36 -10.65
CA ASN A 64 -3.33 13.19 -10.05
C ASN A 64 -1.86 12.75 -10.19
N ASP A 65 -1.31 13.13 -11.35
CA ASP A 65 0.10 13.08 -11.75
C ASP A 65 1.04 14.02 -10.95
N VAL A 66 0.53 14.83 -10.00
CA VAL A 66 1.29 15.98 -9.45
C VAL A 66 1.82 15.77 -8.02
N SER A 67 1.28 14.81 -7.25
CA SER A 67 1.68 14.63 -5.83
C SER A 67 2.92 13.75 -5.61
N MET A 68 3.42 13.09 -6.66
CA MET A 68 4.49 12.06 -6.56
C MET A 68 5.91 12.62 -6.43
N LEU A 69 6.17 13.87 -6.85
CA LEU A 69 7.51 14.47 -6.76
C LEU A 69 7.93 14.85 -5.33
N GLN A 70 6.99 14.99 -4.39
CA GLN A 70 7.32 15.30 -2.98
C GLN A 70 7.64 14.05 -2.14
N LEU A 71 7.33 12.84 -2.62
CA LEU A 71 7.50 11.61 -1.84
C LEU A 71 8.92 11.03 -1.89
N PHE A 72 9.73 11.44 -2.89
CA PHE A 72 11.12 11.01 -3.04
C PHE A 72 12.14 11.96 -2.42
N SER A 73 11.71 13.06 -1.80
CA SER A 73 12.58 14.13 -1.28
C SER A 73 12.98 13.99 0.21
N PHE A 74 13.14 12.77 0.72
CA PHE A 74 13.74 12.51 2.05
C PHE A 74 14.96 11.62 1.94
#